data_AF-A0A7J3U7Z3-F1
#
_entry.id   AF-A0A7J3U7Z3-F1
#
_cell.length_a   1.000
_cell.length_b   1.000
_cell.length_c   1.000
_cell.angle_alpha   90.00
_cell.angle_beta   90.00
_cell.angle_gamma   90.00
#
_symmetry.space_group_name_H-M   'P 1'
#
loop_
_entity.id
_entity.type
_entity.pdbx_description
1 polymer ?
#
loop_
_entity_poly.entity_id
_entity_poly.type
_entity_poly.pdbx_seq_one_letter_code
_entity_poly.pdbx_strand_id
1 'polypeptide(L)'
;MENEVLVTLAERCKGDVRSAVRDLQAVCLGRKRVNRSVLPLLSYRDREQTIFDVLNTVFKTKNTQYIARLLSQSGEDPKSLIQWVDENLPRAYLDVVDLAKAYEILASADVFLGRASRYRAYVLWRYAVDLMGGGVASAKKRVYISTSRYQFPSWLKEMKTSKSLRDIRSSIAGKIGCYCHVSSKKANQMFNELQMIFQSNPEFALTFKETLGLTEDEMKYLLGDKYKYKPTGVSKKEDVIEEYDVSHDETEKKEQTEQLTLF
;
A
#
# COMPACT_ATOMS: atom_id res chain seq x y z
N MET A 1 5.57 46.95 6.34
CA MET A 1 4.65 45.86 5.97
C MET A 1 3.79 45.61 7.20
N GLU A 2 2.47 45.51 7.05
CA GLU A 2 1.55 45.28 8.17
C GLU A 2 1.66 43.83 8.67
N ASN A 3 1.60 43.62 9.99
CA ASN A 3 1.72 42.28 10.59
C ASN A 3 0.57 41.35 10.16
N GLU A 4 -0.65 41.89 10.02
CA GLU A 4 -1.81 41.15 9.52
C GLU A 4 -1.59 40.51 8.14
N VAL A 5 -0.83 41.18 7.27
CA VAL A 5 -0.51 40.66 5.92
C VAL A 5 0.38 39.43 6.03
N LEU A 6 1.36 39.45 6.93
CA LEU A 6 2.25 38.30 7.16
C LEU A 6 1.53 37.12 7.79
N VAL A 7 0.66 37.37 8.77
CA VAL A 7 -0.17 36.33 9.40
C VAL A 7 -1.08 35.68 8.36
N THR A 8 -1.76 36.50 7.55
CA THR A 8 -2.64 35.98 6.49
C THR A 8 -1.85 35.17 5.45
N LEU A 9 -0.63 35.59 5.09
CA LEU A 9 0.22 34.85 4.16
C LEU A 9 0.69 33.52 4.77
N ALA A 10 1.06 33.52 6.06
CA ALA A 10 1.50 32.34 6.78
C ALA A 10 0.38 31.29 6.92
N GLU A 11 -0.83 31.73 7.31
CA GLU A 11 -2.03 30.89 7.34
C GLU A 11 -2.36 30.35 5.95
N ARG A 12 -2.24 31.20 4.92
CA ARG A 12 -2.41 30.79 3.53
C ARG A 12 -1.37 29.79 3.09
N CYS A 13 -0.17 29.73 3.66
CA CYS A 13 0.88 28.81 3.19
C CYS A 13 0.89 27.43 3.86
N LYS A 14 0.11 27.23 4.94
CA LYS A 14 -0.04 25.94 5.64
C LYS A 14 1.28 25.18 5.88
N GLY A 15 2.38 25.91 6.14
CA GLY A 15 3.69 25.34 6.44
C GLY A 15 4.65 25.17 5.25
N ASP A 16 4.27 25.49 4.02
CA ASP A 16 5.21 25.53 2.87
C ASP A 16 5.90 26.90 2.77
N VAL A 17 7.14 26.97 3.26
CA VAL A 17 7.97 28.18 3.25
C VAL A 17 8.32 28.63 1.83
N ARG A 18 8.53 27.71 0.88
CA ARG A 18 8.89 28.07 -0.50
C ARG A 18 7.74 28.77 -1.19
N SER A 19 6.52 28.27 -0.97
CA SER A 19 5.30 28.92 -1.46
C SER A 19 5.08 30.29 -0.79
N ALA A 20 5.33 30.39 0.52
CA ALA A 20 5.24 31.66 1.24
C ALA A 20 6.16 32.74 0.69
N VAL A 21 7.42 32.39 0.38
CA VAL A 21 8.39 33.33 -0.19
C VAL A 21 7.95 33.79 -1.59
N ARG A 22 7.39 32.91 -2.42
CA ARG A 22 6.90 33.26 -3.75
C ARG A 22 5.68 34.18 -3.70
N ASP A 23 4.74 33.88 -2.82
CA ASP A 23 3.55 34.72 -2.63
C ASP A 23 3.95 36.09 -2.08
N LEU A 24 4.92 36.14 -1.17
CA LEU A 24 5.49 37.39 -0.67
C LEU A 24 6.19 38.17 -1.78
N GLN A 25 7.00 37.51 -2.62
CA GLN A 25 7.68 38.13 -3.75
C GLN A 25 6.68 38.70 -4.76
N ALA A 26 5.60 37.98 -5.06
CA ALA A 26 4.54 38.45 -5.96
C ALA A 26 3.84 39.70 -5.41
N VAL A 27 3.57 39.74 -4.10
CA VAL A 27 2.96 40.89 -3.42
C VAL A 27 3.90 42.10 -3.35
N CYS A 28 5.20 41.86 -3.20
CA CYS A 28 6.23 42.90 -3.11
C CYS A 28 6.69 43.40 -4.49
N LEU A 29 6.40 42.69 -5.59
CA LEU A 29 6.85 43.06 -6.92
C LEU A 29 6.32 44.45 -7.30
N GLY A 30 7.23 45.41 -7.48
CA GLY A 30 6.90 46.78 -7.89
C GLY A 30 6.35 47.69 -6.77
N ARG A 31 6.39 47.28 -5.49
CA ARG A 31 5.83 48.07 -4.36
C ARG A 31 6.83 48.25 -3.23
N LYS A 32 6.98 49.49 -2.73
CA LYS A 32 7.82 49.82 -1.55
C LYS A 32 7.10 49.60 -0.21
N ARG A 33 5.76 49.61 -0.20
CA ARG A 33 4.93 49.28 0.97
C ARG A 33 3.78 48.37 0.56
N VAL A 34 3.46 47.41 1.41
CA VAL A 34 2.39 46.42 1.23
C VAL A 34 1.36 46.63 2.34
N ASN A 35 0.11 46.86 1.94
CA ASN A 35 -1.03 47.07 2.81
C ASN A 35 -2.07 45.94 2.61
N ARG A 36 -3.05 45.84 3.52
CA ARG A 36 -4.14 44.86 3.45
C ARG A 36 -4.91 44.80 2.13
N SER A 37 -4.99 45.90 1.38
CA SER A 37 -5.68 45.98 0.08
C SER A 37 -5.08 45.09 -1.02
N VAL A 38 -3.87 44.54 -0.80
CA VAL A 38 -3.19 43.65 -1.75
C VAL A 38 -3.55 42.18 -1.57
N LEU A 39 -4.07 41.81 -0.40
CA LEU A 39 -4.45 40.42 -0.07
C LEU A 39 -5.56 39.81 -0.95
N PRO A 40 -6.55 40.57 -1.45
CA PRO A 40 -7.57 40.05 -2.37
C PRO A 40 -7.06 39.81 -3.80
N LEU A 41 -5.95 40.46 -4.20
CA LEU A 41 -5.35 40.30 -5.53
C LEU A 41 -4.58 38.97 -5.67
N LEU A 42 -4.15 38.40 -4.54
CA LEU A 42 -3.65 37.03 -4.50
C LEU A 42 -4.83 36.08 -4.71
N SER A 43 -4.87 35.44 -5.89
CA SER A 43 -5.81 34.34 -6.15
C SER A 43 -5.64 33.26 -5.07
N TYR A 44 -6.76 32.74 -4.56
CA TYR A 44 -6.71 31.49 -3.81
C TYR A 44 -6.16 30.42 -4.73
N ARG A 45 -5.07 29.78 -4.32
CA ARG A 45 -4.58 28.59 -4.99
C ARG A 45 -5.51 27.45 -4.58
N ASP A 46 -6.09 26.78 -5.56
CA ASP A 46 -6.63 25.45 -5.33
C ASP A 46 -5.45 24.57 -4.94
N ARG A 47 -5.38 24.23 -3.66
CA ARG A 47 -4.43 23.23 -3.19
C ARG A 47 -5.19 21.94 -3.09
N GLU A 48 -4.62 20.89 -3.66
CA GLU A 48 -5.03 19.52 -3.39
C GLU A 48 -5.14 19.37 -1.88
N GLN A 49 -6.37 19.14 -1.42
CA GLN A 49 -6.58 18.80 -0.02
C GLN A 49 -5.90 17.46 0.22
N THR A 50 -5.15 17.36 1.31
CA THR A 50 -4.52 16.08 1.62
C THR A 50 -5.61 15.04 1.80
N ILE A 51 -5.37 13.81 1.37
CA ILE A 51 -6.34 12.71 1.52
C ILE A 51 -6.81 12.57 2.99
N PHE A 52 -5.95 12.92 3.95
CA PHE A 52 -6.30 12.94 5.37
C PHE A 52 -7.36 13.99 5.72
N ASP A 53 -7.31 15.19 5.13
CA ASP A 53 -8.33 16.24 5.31
C ASP A 53 -9.68 15.79 4.75
N VAL A 54 -9.63 15.08 3.61
CA VAL A 54 -10.80 14.50 2.96
C VAL A 54 -11.44 13.44 3.84
N LEU A 55 -10.65 12.48 4.34
CA LEU A 55 -11.11 11.45 5.28
C LEU A 55 -11.68 12.07 6.56
N ASN A 56 -11.00 13.07 7.12
CA ASN A 56 -11.48 13.79 8.30
C ASN A 56 -12.88 14.37 8.08
N THR A 57 -13.11 14.96 6.92
CA THR A 57 -14.41 15.51 6.55
C THR A 57 -15.47 14.43 6.37
N VAL A 58 -15.17 13.36 5.63
CA VAL A 58 -16.08 12.22 5.42
C VAL A 58 -16.54 11.64 6.77
N PHE A 59 -15.60 11.43 7.69
CA PHE A 59 -15.91 10.81 8.96
C PHE A 59 -16.59 11.74 9.96
N LYS A 60 -16.24 13.03 10.01
CA LYS A 60 -16.77 13.96 11.03
C LYS A 60 -18.01 14.73 10.59
N THR A 61 -18.19 14.97 9.30
CA THR A 61 -19.28 15.83 8.79
C THR A 61 -20.48 15.00 8.33
N LYS A 62 -21.70 15.56 8.37
CA LYS A 62 -22.92 14.97 7.81
C LYS A 62 -23.39 15.64 6.50
N ASN A 63 -22.74 16.74 6.11
CA ASN A 63 -23.06 17.45 4.86
C ASN A 63 -22.51 16.68 3.65
N THR A 64 -23.38 15.91 3.01
CA THR A 64 -23.06 15.05 1.86
C THR A 64 -22.64 15.85 0.63
N GLN A 65 -23.24 17.02 0.38
CA GLN A 65 -22.88 17.87 -0.76
C GLN A 65 -21.46 18.43 -0.64
N TYR A 66 -21.07 18.83 0.57
CA TYR A 66 -19.71 19.28 0.83
C TYR A 66 -18.70 18.14 0.63
N ILE A 67 -19.03 16.95 1.13
CA ILE A 67 -18.19 15.75 0.97
C ILE A 67 -18.01 15.38 -0.51
N ALA A 68 -19.09 15.40 -1.31
CA ALA A 68 -19.01 15.05 -2.73
C ALA A 68 -18.12 16.02 -3.53
N ARG A 69 -18.21 17.32 -3.24
CA ARG A 69 -17.32 18.33 -3.84
C ARG A 69 -15.88 18.09 -3.46
N LEU A 70 -15.64 17.82 -2.18
CA LEU A 70 -14.31 17.59 -1.65
C LEU A 70 -13.63 16.36 -2.26
N LEU A 71 -14.38 15.26 -2.39
CA LEU A 71 -13.89 14.04 -3.03
C LEU A 71 -13.61 14.22 -4.52
N SER A 72 -14.37 15.08 -5.19
CA SER A 72 -14.11 15.42 -6.60
C SER A 72 -12.82 16.23 -6.77
N GLN A 73 -12.38 16.94 -5.72
CA GLN A 73 -11.18 17.78 -5.71
C GLN A 73 -9.94 17.08 -5.12
N SER A 74 -10.08 15.89 -4.53
CA SER A 74 -8.96 15.22 -3.87
C SER A 74 -7.89 14.69 -4.83
N GLY A 75 -8.23 14.51 -6.12
CA GLY A 75 -7.32 13.97 -7.13
C GLY A 75 -7.02 12.47 -7.00
N GLU A 76 -7.58 11.80 -5.98
CA GLU A 76 -7.37 10.37 -5.75
C GLU A 76 -8.24 9.51 -6.67
N ASP A 77 -7.66 8.42 -7.19
CA ASP A 77 -8.42 7.45 -7.99
C ASP A 77 -9.49 6.77 -7.11
N PRO A 78 -10.73 6.57 -7.61
CA PRO A 78 -11.79 5.92 -6.83
C PRO A 78 -11.41 4.54 -6.27
N LYS A 79 -10.53 3.78 -6.94
CA LYS A 79 -10.04 2.48 -6.44
C LYS A 79 -9.03 2.62 -5.31
N SER A 80 -8.28 3.71 -5.27
CA SER A 80 -7.42 4.03 -4.13
C SER A 80 -8.25 4.56 -2.97
N LEU A 81 -9.23 5.43 -3.26
CA LEU A 81 -10.09 6.05 -2.27
C LEU A 81 -10.85 5.03 -1.42
N ILE A 82 -11.38 3.95 -2.02
CA ILE A 82 -12.10 2.92 -1.26
C ILE A 82 -11.21 2.25 -0.22
N GLN A 83 -9.93 2.03 -0.55
CA GLN A 83 -8.94 1.44 0.34
C GLN A 83 -8.59 2.38 1.50
N TRP A 84 -8.54 3.69 1.23
CA TRP A 84 -8.38 4.71 2.26
C TRP A 84 -9.54 4.74 3.25
N VAL A 85 -10.77 4.66 2.75
CA VAL A 85 -11.97 4.64 3.59
C VAL A 85 -12.04 3.35 4.41
N ASP A 86 -11.77 2.19 3.80
CA ASP A 86 -11.80 0.86 4.44
C ASP A 86 -10.85 0.76 5.64
N GLU A 87 -9.58 1.10 5.44
CA GLU A 87 -8.54 1.05 6.48
C GLU A 87 -8.86 1.96 7.69
N ASN A 88 -9.54 3.08 7.43
CA ASN A 88 -9.79 4.11 8.43
C ASN A 88 -11.20 4.06 9.03
N LEU A 89 -12.12 3.28 8.45
CA LEU A 89 -13.47 3.07 8.96
C LEU A 89 -13.49 2.61 10.42
N PRO A 90 -12.75 1.55 10.83
CA PRO A 90 -12.80 1.05 12.21
C PRO A 90 -12.06 1.98 13.19
N ARG A 91 -11.23 2.90 12.69
CA ARG A 91 -10.55 3.92 13.49
C ARG A 91 -11.44 5.14 13.71
N ALA A 92 -12.37 5.37 12.80
CA ALA A 92 -13.31 6.48 12.85
C ALA A 92 -14.58 6.13 13.63
N TYR A 93 -15.18 4.96 13.38
CA TYR A 93 -16.48 4.58 13.95
C TYR A 93 -16.28 3.54 15.04
N LEU A 94 -16.61 3.92 16.27
CA LEU A 94 -16.42 3.07 17.46
C LEU A 94 -17.65 2.20 17.77
N ASP A 95 -18.83 2.59 17.31
CA ASP A 95 -20.05 1.78 17.50
C ASP A 95 -20.16 0.70 16.42
N VAL A 96 -20.43 -0.53 16.85
CA VAL A 96 -20.49 -1.70 15.97
C VAL A 96 -21.65 -1.58 14.98
N VAL A 97 -22.78 -0.99 15.39
CA VAL A 97 -23.95 -0.84 14.51
C VAL A 97 -23.69 0.17 13.41
N ASP A 98 -23.11 1.33 13.75
CA ASP A 98 -22.71 2.34 12.77
C ASP A 98 -21.61 1.82 11.83
N LEU A 99 -20.65 1.06 12.36
CA LEU A 99 -19.57 0.45 11.59
C LEU A 99 -20.10 -0.58 10.58
N ALA A 100 -20.99 -1.48 11.00
CA ALA A 100 -21.59 -2.49 10.12
C ALA A 100 -22.35 -1.85 8.95
N LYS A 101 -23.14 -0.80 9.23
CA LYS A 101 -23.86 -0.03 8.19
C LYS A 101 -22.90 0.67 7.24
N ALA A 102 -21.81 1.23 7.75
CA ALA A 102 -20.82 1.88 6.92
C ALA A 102 -20.13 0.88 5.98
N TYR A 103 -19.81 -0.33 6.47
CA TYR A 103 -19.27 -1.41 5.63
C TYR A 103 -20.27 -1.92 4.58
N GLU A 104 -21.55 -2.03 4.91
CA GLU A 104 -22.59 -2.42 3.94
C GLU A 104 -22.69 -1.41 2.78
N ILE A 105 -22.62 -0.12 3.09
CA ILE A 105 -22.58 0.95 2.08
C ILE A 105 -21.27 0.90 1.29
N LEU A 106 -20.14 0.68 1.95
CA LEU A 106 -18.83 0.58 1.31
C LEU A 106 -18.76 -0.62 0.35
N ALA A 107 -19.32 -1.76 0.74
CA ALA A 107 -19.46 -2.94 -0.10
C ALA A 107 -20.32 -2.66 -1.35
N SER A 108 -21.38 -1.88 -1.19
CA SER A 108 -22.18 -1.42 -2.33
C SER A 108 -21.37 -0.53 -3.28
N ALA A 109 -20.50 0.34 -2.76
CA ALA A 109 -19.59 1.14 -3.57
C ALA A 109 -18.58 0.27 -4.34
N ASP A 110 -18.03 -0.78 -3.71
CA ASP A 110 -17.11 -1.73 -4.38
C ASP A 110 -17.79 -2.44 -5.56
N VAL A 111 -19.05 -2.84 -5.43
CA VAL A 111 -19.83 -3.42 -6.54
C VAL A 111 -19.91 -2.45 -7.72
N PHE A 112 -20.09 -1.15 -7.48
CA PHE A 112 -20.05 -0.14 -8.55
C PHE A 112 -18.66 0.00 -9.19
N LEU A 113 -17.58 -0.04 -8.41
CA LEU A 113 -16.21 -0.02 -8.94
C LEU A 113 -15.89 -1.27 -9.79
N GLY A 114 -16.35 -2.44 -9.34
CA GLY A 114 -16.25 -3.70 -10.06
C GLY A 114 -17.00 -3.66 -11.40
N ARG A 115 -18.25 -3.18 -11.38
CA ARG A 115 -19.05 -2.97 -12.60
C ARG A 115 -18.42 -1.95 -13.54
N ALA A 116 -17.92 -0.84 -13.01
CA ALA A 116 -17.23 0.19 -13.79
C ALA A 116 -16.01 -0.40 -14.52
N SER A 117 -15.21 -1.22 -13.83
CA SER A 117 -14.03 -1.86 -14.41
C SER A 117 -14.42 -2.92 -15.45
N ARG A 118 -15.46 -3.72 -15.19
CA ARG A 118 -15.91 -4.79 -16.08
C ARG A 118 -16.50 -4.27 -17.40
N TYR A 119 -17.34 -3.24 -17.33
CA TYR A 119 -18.04 -2.68 -18.49
C TYR A 119 -17.34 -1.44 -19.08
N ARG A 120 -16.22 -1.01 -18.50
CA ARG A 120 -15.54 0.26 -18.81
C ARG A 120 -16.46 1.49 -18.71
N ALA A 121 -17.46 1.40 -17.83
CA ALA A 121 -18.46 2.43 -17.61
C ALA A 121 -18.02 3.36 -16.47
N TYR A 122 -17.10 4.29 -16.75
CA TYR A 122 -16.53 5.20 -15.76
C TYR A 122 -17.54 6.17 -15.13
N VAL A 123 -18.72 6.34 -15.74
CA VAL A 123 -19.84 7.09 -15.14
C VAL A 123 -20.24 6.51 -13.77
N LEU A 124 -20.08 5.18 -13.59
CA LEU A 124 -20.37 4.51 -12.32
C LEU A 124 -19.43 4.91 -11.18
N TRP A 125 -18.27 5.51 -11.48
CA TRP A 125 -17.37 6.02 -10.44
C TRP A 125 -18.00 7.11 -9.61
N ARG A 126 -18.84 7.96 -10.21
CA ARG A 126 -19.53 9.01 -9.46
C ARG A 126 -20.42 8.43 -8.37
N TYR A 127 -21.17 7.37 -8.68
CA TYR A 127 -22.00 6.67 -7.71
C TYR A 127 -21.15 5.99 -6.62
N ALA A 128 -20.03 5.38 -6.98
CA ALA A 128 -19.12 4.78 -6.01
C ALA A 128 -18.55 5.85 -5.06
N VAL A 129 -18.11 7.01 -5.58
CA VAL A 129 -17.59 8.13 -4.79
C VAL A 129 -18.65 8.72 -3.87
N ASP A 130 -19.89 8.89 -4.36
CA ASP A 130 -21.01 9.38 -3.56
C ASP A 130 -21.32 8.43 -2.38
N LEU A 131 -21.26 7.12 -2.61
CA LEU A 131 -21.46 6.10 -1.57
C LEU A 131 -20.29 6.09 -0.57
N MET A 132 -19.04 6.10 -1.05
CA MET A 132 -17.82 6.13 -0.21
C MET A 132 -17.77 7.37 0.68
N GLY A 133 -18.24 8.51 0.17
CA GLY A 133 -18.28 9.76 0.91
C GLY A 133 -19.56 9.94 1.70
N GLY A 134 -20.61 10.38 1.00
CA GLY A 134 -21.87 10.77 1.61
C GLY A 134 -22.63 9.58 2.22
N GLY A 135 -22.57 8.41 1.58
CA GLY A 135 -23.19 7.19 2.09
C GLY A 135 -22.59 6.76 3.42
N VAL A 136 -21.26 6.58 3.46
CA VAL A 136 -20.52 6.25 4.70
C VAL A 136 -20.77 7.31 5.77
N ALA A 137 -20.69 8.60 5.41
CA ALA A 137 -20.92 9.70 6.34
C ALA A 137 -22.35 9.71 6.95
N SER A 138 -23.33 9.15 6.23
CA SER A 138 -24.72 9.02 6.69
C SER A 138 -24.96 7.78 7.56
N ALA A 139 -24.06 6.80 7.57
CA ALA A 139 -24.21 5.58 8.36
C ALA A 139 -24.15 5.85 9.87
N LYS A 140 -23.37 6.86 10.29
CA LYS A 140 -23.21 7.23 11.70
C LYS A 140 -24.43 7.92 12.27
N LYS A 141 -24.90 7.47 13.44
CA LYS A 141 -25.96 8.18 14.19
C LYS A 141 -25.40 9.43 14.87
N ARG A 142 -24.22 9.33 15.47
CA ARG A 142 -23.53 10.40 16.21
C ARG A 142 -22.23 10.81 15.53
N VAL A 143 -21.75 12.00 15.84
CA VAL A 143 -20.42 12.45 15.40
C VAL A 143 -19.39 11.89 16.38
N TYR A 144 -18.38 11.19 15.85
CA TYR A 144 -17.28 10.65 16.65
C TYR A 144 -16.16 11.68 16.76
N ILE A 145 -15.72 11.94 17.99
CA ILE A 145 -14.48 12.69 18.26
C ILE A 145 -13.38 11.65 18.41
N SER A 146 -12.90 11.12 17.28
CA SER A 146 -11.74 10.22 17.29
C SER A 146 -10.46 11.05 17.25
N THR A 147 -9.57 10.80 18.21
CA THR A 147 -8.19 11.34 18.25
C THR A 147 -7.22 10.49 17.43
N SER A 148 -7.66 9.33 16.92
CA SER A 148 -6.81 8.43 16.16
C SER A 148 -6.42 9.06 14.83
N ARG A 149 -5.11 9.03 14.53
CA ARG A 149 -4.57 9.44 13.23
C ARG A 149 -4.99 8.46 12.15
N TYR A 150 -5.40 8.99 11.00
CA TYR A 150 -5.66 8.18 9.82
C TYR A 150 -4.36 7.57 9.28
N GLN A 151 -4.46 6.36 8.75
CA GLN A 151 -3.33 5.59 8.24
C GLN A 151 -3.47 5.32 6.75
N PHE A 152 -2.33 5.13 6.11
CA PHE A 152 -2.25 4.66 4.73
C PHE A 152 -2.79 3.22 4.62
N PRO A 153 -3.49 2.84 3.53
CA PRO A 153 -4.06 1.50 3.38
C PRO A 153 -3.01 0.40 3.52
N SER A 154 -3.18 -0.45 4.52
CA SER A 154 -2.26 -1.57 4.77
C SER A 154 -2.27 -2.55 3.61
N TRP A 155 -3.45 -2.83 3.05
CA TRP A 155 -3.65 -3.72 1.90
C TRP A 155 -2.78 -3.34 0.69
N LEU A 156 -2.65 -2.04 0.37
CA LEU A 156 -1.83 -1.60 -0.76
C LEU A 156 -0.34 -1.80 -0.49
N LYS A 157 0.09 -1.59 0.76
CA LYS A 157 1.46 -1.90 1.20
C LYS A 157 1.73 -3.40 1.10
N GLU A 158 0.82 -4.23 1.59
CA GLU A 158 0.92 -5.69 1.54
C GLU A 158 0.91 -6.22 0.10
N MET A 159 0.05 -5.68 -0.76
CA MET A 159 0.01 -6.04 -2.17
C MET A 159 1.32 -5.69 -2.88
N LYS A 160 1.97 -4.58 -2.51
CA LYS A 160 3.29 -4.22 -3.03
C LYS A 160 4.38 -5.17 -2.53
N THR A 161 4.43 -5.47 -1.23
CA THR A 161 5.48 -6.32 -0.65
C THR A 161 5.40 -7.76 -1.15
N SER A 162 4.19 -8.31 -1.27
CA SER A 162 3.97 -9.69 -1.72
C SER A 162 3.98 -9.86 -3.25
N LYS A 163 4.14 -8.78 -4.02
CA LYS A 163 4.11 -8.84 -5.49
C LYS A 163 5.16 -9.79 -6.06
N SER A 164 6.42 -9.65 -5.65
CA SER A 164 7.51 -10.51 -6.14
C SER A 164 7.25 -11.99 -5.87
N LEU A 165 6.80 -12.33 -4.66
CA LEU A 165 6.48 -13.70 -4.28
C LEU A 165 5.29 -14.26 -5.09
N ARG A 166 4.26 -13.44 -5.34
CA ARG A 166 3.13 -13.84 -6.19
C ARG A 166 3.55 -14.05 -7.64
N ASP A 167 4.43 -13.21 -8.16
CA ASP A 167 4.92 -13.32 -9.54
C ASP A 167 5.73 -14.62 -9.72
N ILE A 168 6.62 -14.95 -8.76
CA ILE A 168 7.35 -16.24 -8.72
C ILE A 168 6.37 -17.42 -8.65
N ARG A 169 5.41 -17.38 -7.72
CA ARG A 169 4.41 -18.44 -7.57
C ARG A 169 3.57 -18.61 -8.82
N SER A 170 3.19 -17.51 -9.48
CA SER A 170 2.44 -17.53 -10.73
C SER A 170 3.25 -18.12 -11.88
N SER A 171 4.55 -17.84 -11.96
CA SER A 171 5.46 -18.45 -12.93
C SER A 171 5.53 -19.96 -12.77
N ILE A 172 5.76 -20.43 -11.54
CA ILE A 172 5.81 -21.87 -11.21
C ILE A 172 4.49 -22.56 -11.56
N ALA A 173 3.36 -21.97 -11.15
CA ALA A 173 2.04 -22.51 -11.46
C ALA A 173 1.74 -22.54 -12.96
N GLY A 174 2.29 -21.60 -13.74
CA GLY A 174 2.25 -21.60 -15.19
C GLY A 174 2.99 -22.81 -15.78
N LYS A 175 4.24 -23.04 -15.36
CA LYS A 175 5.06 -24.18 -15.81
C LYS A 175 4.43 -25.53 -15.47
N ILE A 176 3.97 -25.70 -14.23
CA ILE A 176 3.23 -26.90 -13.80
C ILE A 176 1.95 -27.06 -14.60
N GLY A 177 1.19 -25.98 -14.81
CA GLY A 177 -0.04 -26.01 -15.58
C GLY A 177 0.19 -26.49 -17.01
N CYS A 178 1.25 -26.00 -17.67
CA CYS A 178 1.64 -26.44 -19.01
C CYS A 178 2.01 -27.93 -19.04
N TYR A 179 2.81 -28.41 -18.08
CA TYR A 179 3.25 -29.80 -18.03
C TYR A 179 2.11 -30.79 -17.70
N CYS A 180 1.23 -30.42 -16.76
CA CYS A 180 0.12 -31.25 -16.32
C CYS A 180 -1.17 -31.04 -17.13
N HIS A 181 -1.17 -30.17 -18.14
CA HIS A 181 -2.36 -29.77 -18.91
C HIS A 181 -3.54 -29.28 -18.05
N VAL A 182 -3.25 -28.50 -17.01
CA VAL A 182 -4.26 -27.88 -16.13
C VAL A 182 -4.15 -26.37 -16.12
N SER A 183 -5.26 -25.69 -15.82
CA SER A 183 -5.22 -24.23 -15.65
C SER A 183 -4.26 -23.80 -14.54
N SER A 184 -3.62 -22.64 -14.68
CA SER A 184 -2.73 -22.09 -13.63
C SER A 184 -3.44 -21.88 -12.30
N LYS A 185 -4.75 -21.65 -12.32
CA LYS A 185 -5.58 -21.59 -11.09
C LYS A 185 -5.63 -22.95 -10.39
N LYS A 186 -5.82 -24.04 -11.14
CA LYS A 186 -5.83 -25.40 -10.60
C LYS A 186 -4.44 -25.82 -10.12
N ALA A 187 -3.39 -25.51 -10.88
CA ALA A 187 -2.01 -25.74 -10.45
C ALA A 187 -1.68 -25.00 -9.14
N ASN A 188 -2.12 -23.75 -9.00
CA ASN A 188 -1.94 -22.98 -7.76
C ASN A 188 -2.66 -23.56 -6.54
N GLN A 189 -3.79 -24.25 -6.74
CA GLN A 189 -4.50 -24.94 -5.65
C GLN A 189 -3.67 -26.12 -5.11
N MET A 190 -2.94 -26.81 -5.99
CA MET A 190 -2.11 -27.96 -5.66
C MET A 190 -0.69 -27.57 -5.20
N PHE A 191 -0.42 -26.27 -5.10
CA PHE A 191 0.94 -25.76 -4.90
C PHE A 191 1.50 -26.15 -3.53
N ASN A 192 0.67 -26.18 -2.49
CA ASN A 192 1.13 -26.51 -1.14
C ASN A 192 1.55 -27.99 -1.06
N GLU A 193 0.81 -28.88 -1.70
CA GLU A 193 1.12 -30.30 -1.81
C GLU A 193 2.42 -30.52 -2.57
N LEU A 194 2.59 -29.82 -3.70
CA LEU A 194 3.84 -29.87 -4.45
C LEU A 194 5.02 -29.35 -3.63
N GLN A 195 4.86 -28.26 -2.90
CA GLN A 195 5.91 -27.73 -2.04
C GLN A 195 6.36 -28.75 -0.97
N MET A 196 5.41 -29.47 -0.35
CA MET A 196 5.73 -30.54 0.60
C MET A 196 6.52 -31.68 -0.06
N ILE A 197 6.11 -32.11 -1.26
CA ILE A 197 6.81 -33.19 -1.99
C ILE A 197 8.25 -32.78 -2.33
N PHE A 198 8.43 -31.53 -2.81
CA PHE A 198 9.76 -30.97 -3.11
C PHE A 198 10.67 -30.90 -1.88
N GLN A 199 10.13 -30.58 -0.72
CA GLN A 199 10.89 -30.47 0.53
C GLN A 199 11.21 -31.83 1.18
N SER A 200 10.46 -32.89 0.83
CA SER A 200 10.67 -34.23 1.35
C SER A 200 11.60 -35.07 0.47
N ASN A 201 11.64 -34.85 -0.84
CA ASN A 201 12.41 -35.66 -1.77
C ASN A 201 13.34 -34.82 -2.67
N PRO A 202 14.66 -34.77 -2.39
CA PRO A 202 15.63 -33.97 -3.15
C PRO A 202 15.83 -34.44 -4.59
N GLU A 203 15.80 -35.76 -4.82
CA GLU A 203 15.92 -36.37 -6.17
C GLU A 203 14.73 -35.96 -7.06
N PHE A 204 13.53 -35.98 -6.47
CA PHE A 204 12.33 -35.49 -7.15
C PHE A 204 12.46 -34.01 -7.51
N ALA A 205 12.97 -33.17 -6.60
CA ALA A 205 13.14 -31.75 -6.87
C ALA A 205 14.12 -31.46 -8.02
N LEU A 206 15.19 -32.26 -8.16
CA LEU A 206 16.15 -32.15 -9.26
C LEU A 206 15.55 -32.52 -10.62
N THR A 207 14.93 -33.70 -10.68
CA THR A 207 14.27 -34.17 -11.91
C THR A 207 13.16 -33.22 -12.34
N PHE A 208 12.40 -32.68 -11.39
CA PHE A 208 11.36 -31.70 -11.67
C PHE A 208 11.91 -30.32 -12.08
N LYS A 209 13.07 -29.92 -11.56
CA LYS A 209 13.77 -28.69 -11.99
C LYS A 209 14.14 -28.76 -13.46
N GLU A 210 14.72 -29.88 -13.90
CA GLU A 210 15.13 -30.08 -15.30
C GLU A 210 13.93 -30.18 -16.24
N THR A 211 12.93 -30.98 -15.87
CA THR A 211 11.74 -31.20 -16.71
C THR A 211 10.87 -29.95 -16.87
N LEU A 212 10.73 -29.12 -15.83
CA LEU A 212 9.96 -27.86 -15.91
C LEU A 212 10.79 -26.63 -16.29
N GLY A 213 12.13 -26.74 -16.33
CA GLY A 213 13.01 -25.59 -16.52
C GLY A 213 12.84 -24.53 -15.43
N LEU A 214 12.85 -24.95 -14.15
CA LEU A 214 12.71 -24.02 -13.02
C LEU A 214 13.97 -23.16 -12.84
N THR A 215 13.78 -21.86 -12.60
CA THR A 215 14.88 -20.95 -12.30
C THR A 215 15.38 -21.13 -10.87
N GLU A 216 16.57 -20.61 -10.57
CA GLU A 216 17.13 -20.71 -9.21
C GLU A 216 16.27 -20.02 -8.15
N ASP A 217 15.67 -18.87 -8.50
CA ASP A 217 14.76 -18.14 -7.62
C ASP A 217 13.47 -18.93 -7.31
N GLU A 218 12.94 -19.65 -8.30
CA GLU A 218 11.76 -20.52 -8.14
C GLU A 218 12.09 -21.72 -7.25
N MET A 219 13.28 -22.32 -7.43
CA MET A 219 13.75 -23.42 -6.59
C MET A 219 13.97 -22.97 -5.14
N LYS A 220 14.54 -21.79 -4.94
CA LYS A 220 14.70 -21.18 -3.61
C LYS A 220 13.34 -20.94 -2.95
N TYR A 221 12.35 -20.47 -3.71
CA TYR A 221 10.99 -20.28 -3.20
C TYR A 221 10.31 -21.59 -2.78
N LEU A 222 10.48 -22.68 -3.54
CA LEU A 222 9.90 -23.98 -3.23
C LEU A 222 10.57 -24.64 -2.01
N LEU A 223 11.90 -24.62 -1.96
CA LEU A 223 12.68 -25.29 -0.91
C LEU A 223 12.74 -24.49 0.40
N GLY A 224 12.57 -23.17 0.37
CA GLY A 224 12.63 -22.31 1.55
C GLY A 224 13.95 -22.50 2.30
N ASP A 225 13.88 -22.78 3.61
CA ASP A 225 15.05 -22.96 4.48
C ASP A 225 15.90 -24.18 4.12
N LYS A 226 15.31 -25.19 3.44
CA LYS A 226 16.01 -26.41 3.01
C LYS A 226 16.87 -26.20 1.76
N TYR A 227 16.82 -25.03 1.13
CA TYR A 227 17.69 -24.69 -0.02
C TYR A 227 19.20 -24.71 0.33
N LYS A 228 19.55 -24.66 1.62
CA LYS A 228 20.95 -24.81 2.08
C LYS A 228 21.57 -26.17 1.76
N TYR A 229 20.75 -27.20 1.57
CA TYR A 229 21.17 -28.50 1.07
C TYR A 229 20.84 -28.53 -0.42
N LYS A 230 21.78 -28.10 -1.27
CA LYS A 230 21.69 -28.37 -2.71
C LYS A 230 21.49 -29.88 -2.87
N PRO A 231 20.41 -30.34 -3.51
CA PRO A 231 20.47 -31.66 -4.11
C PRO A 231 21.44 -31.51 -5.28
N THR A 232 22.69 -31.91 -5.08
CA THR A 232 23.70 -31.94 -6.13
C THR A 232 23.54 -33.27 -6.86
N GLY A 233 22.86 -33.25 -8.01
CA GLY A 233 22.72 -34.41 -8.89
C GLY A 233 23.53 -34.24 -10.16
N VAL A 234 24.79 -34.68 -10.11
CA VAL A 234 25.60 -35.24 -11.19
C VAL A 234 25.58 -34.54 -12.57
N SER A 235 26.54 -33.63 -12.76
CA SER A 235 27.39 -33.68 -13.96
C SER A 235 28.82 -33.85 -13.47
N LYS A 236 29.39 -35.05 -13.70
CA LYS A 236 30.80 -35.31 -13.42
C LYS A 236 31.66 -34.40 -14.30
N LYS A 237 32.47 -33.55 -13.68
CA LYS A 237 33.90 -33.32 -13.97
C LYS A 237 34.50 -32.57 -12.78
N GLU A 238 35.73 -32.94 -12.47
CA GLU A 238 36.47 -32.55 -11.26
C GLU A 238 36.42 -31.04 -10.99
N ASP A 239 36.39 -30.65 -9.71
CA ASP A 239 37.42 -29.76 -9.14
C ASP A 239 37.21 -29.57 -7.61
N VAL A 240 38.23 -30.05 -6.89
CA VAL A 240 38.77 -29.64 -5.58
C VAL A 240 37.80 -29.25 -4.46
N ILE A 241 37.71 -30.14 -3.48
CA ILE A 241 37.20 -29.89 -2.13
C ILE A 241 38.24 -29.06 -1.38
N GLU A 242 37.93 -27.82 -1.03
CA GLU A 242 38.54 -27.17 0.13
C GLU A 242 37.58 -27.35 1.31
N GLU A 243 37.98 -28.23 2.23
CA GLU A 243 37.41 -28.29 3.57
C GLU A 243 37.66 -26.95 4.27
N TYR A 244 36.59 -26.25 4.66
CA TYR A 244 36.68 -25.18 5.63
C TYR A 244 35.95 -25.60 6.90
N ASP A 245 36.74 -25.69 7.96
CA ASP A 245 36.43 -26.25 9.27
C ASP A 245 35.53 -25.28 10.07
N VAL A 246 34.49 -25.83 10.73
CA VAL A 246 33.42 -25.09 11.42
C VAL A 246 33.88 -24.55 12.80
N SER A 247 35.14 -24.75 13.15
CA SER A 247 35.69 -24.45 14.48
C SER A 247 36.02 -22.98 14.74
N HIS A 248 36.15 -22.11 13.71
CA HIS A 248 36.58 -20.71 13.89
C HIS A 248 35.45 -19.70 14.21
N ASP A 249 34.21 -19.96 13.78
CA ASP A 249 33.11 -18.97 13.90
C ASP A 249 32.39 -19.03 15.27
N GLU A 250 32.57 -20.11 16.03
CA GLU A 250 32.07 -20.21 17.41
C GLU A 250 33.00 -19.54 18.43
N THR A 251 34.31 -19.48 18.15
CA THR A 251 35.29 -18.78 18.98
C THR A 251 35.15 -17.25 18.86
N GLU A 252 34.96 -16.71 17.65
CA GLU A 252 34.80 -15.27 17.45
C GLU A 252 33.50 -14.72 18.05
N LYS A 253 32.40 -15.50 18.01
CA LYS A 253 31.14 -15.10 18.66
C LYS A 253 31.22 -15.11 20.18
N LYS A 254 31.98 -16.03 20.79
CA LYS A 254 32.19 -16.02 22.25
C LYS A 254 33.01 -14.82 22.71
N GLU A 255 34.11 -14.51 22.01
CA GLU A 255 34.96 -13.36 22.36
C GLU A 255 34.24 -12.02 22.19
N GLN A 256 33.41 -11.86 21.15
CA GLN A 256 32.62 -10.64 20.96
C GLN A 256 31.51 -10.50 22.02
N THR A 257 30.93 -11.60 22.48
CA THR A 257 29.89 -11.56 23.52
C THR A 257 30.49 -11.23 24.88
N GLU A 258 31.68 -11.76 25.20
CA GLU A 258 32.38 -11.46 26.45
C GLU A 258 32.86 -10.01 26.53
N GLN A 259 33.33 -9.42 25.42
CA GLN A 259 33.72 -8.01 25.35
C GLN A 259 32.53 -7.04 25.49
N LEU A 260 31.33 -7.45 25.08
CA LEU A 260 30.10 -6.64 25.22
C LEU A 260 29.47 -6.69 26.62
N THR A 261 29.87 -7.65 27.46
CA THR A 261 29.44 -7.74 28.87
C THR A 261 30.37 -7.06 29.87
N LEU A 262 31.54 -6.58 29.43
CA LEU A 262 32.56 -5.94 30.27
C LEU A 262 32.61 -4.40 30.15
N PHE A 263 31.59 -3.80 29.53
CA PHE A 263 31.34 -2.36 29.55
C PHE A 263 29.98 -2.03 30.16
#